data_AF-A0A196LHN2-F1
#
_entry.id   AF-A0A196LHN2-F1
#
_cell.length_a   1.000
_cell.length_b   1.000
_cell.length_c   1.000
_cell.angle_alpha   90.00
_cell.angle_beta   90.00
_cell.angle_gamma   90.00
#
_symmetry.space_group_name_H-M   'P 1'
#
loop_
_entity.id
_entity.type
_entity.pdbx_description
1 polymer ?
#
loop_
_entity_poly.entity_id
_entity_poly.type
_entity_poly.pdbx_seq_one_letter_code
_entity_poly.pdbx_strand_id
1 'polypeptide(L)' 'MYTMIRANLVIAPATGDAWWYPYPFLNPNIVPGGYLGVSGYIIGIAVAIIGVAALVVWVGRRRAASASSRSPFESRTVQK' A
#
# COMPACT_ATOMS: atom_id res chain seq x y z
N MET A 1 17.04 0.91 -3.97
CA MET A 1 18.14 1.38 -3.10
C MET A 1 19.15 2.27 -3.82
N TYR A 2 19.56 1.97 -5.06
CA TYR A 2 20.46 2.82 -5.87
C TYR A 2 20.06 4.32 -5.91
N THR A 3 18.76 4.60 -6.07
CA THR A 3 18.25 5.97 -6.19
C THR A 3 18.26 6.76 -4.89
N MET A 4 18.05 6.13 -3.72
CA MET A 4 18.03 6.81 -2.42
C MET A 4 19.43 7.22 -1.96
N ILE A 5 20.45 6.40 -2.25
CA ILE A 5 21.84 6.71 -1.91
C ILE A 5 22.36 7.84 -2.80
N ARG A 6 22.08 7.76 -4.11
CA ARG A 6 22.48 8.79 -5.08
C ARG A 6 21.85 10.15 -4.77
N ALA A 7 20.63 10.18 -4.22
CA ALA A 7 19.91 11.41 -3.91
C ALA A 7 20.68 12.36 -2.98
N ASN A 8 21.48 11.83 -2.05
CA ASN A 8 22.27 12.66 -1.12
C ASN A 8 23.57 13.21 -1.72
N LEU A 9 23.90 12.82 -2.96
CA LEU A 9 25.18 13.16 -3.61
C LEU A 9 25.00 14.01 -4.87
N VAL A 10 23.75 14.28 -5.26
CA VAL A 10 23.42 15.02 -6.47
C VAL A 10 22.92 16.41 -6.08
N ILE A 11 23.51 17.45 -6.68
CA ILE A 11 23.09 18.83 -6.49
C ILE A 11 21.74 19.05 -7.17
N ALA A 12 20.79 19.66 -6.45
CA ALA A 12 19.48 19.98 -6.98
C ALA A 12 19.58 21.06 -8.07
N PRO A 13 19.16 20.78 -9.33
CA PRO A 13 19.30 21.74 -10.42
C PRO A 13 18.39 22.96 -10.29
N ALA A 14 17.31 22.86 -9.52
CA ALA A 14 16.34 23.94 -9.34
C ALA A 14 16.67 24.87 -8.16
N THR A 15 17.33 24.37 -7.12
CA THR A 15 17.55 25.10 -5.86
C THR A 15 19.02 25.26 -5.49
N GLY A 16 19.92 24.47 -6.07
CA GLY A 16 21.34 24.45 -5.73
C GLY A 16 21.68 23.68 -4.45
N ASP A 17 20.69 23.03 -3.81
CA ASP A 17 20.91 22.22 -2.61
C ASP A 17 21.88 21.07 -2.90
N ALA A 18 22.71 20.71 -1.92
CA ALA A 18 23.69 19.62 -2.05
C ALA A 18 23.05 18.22 -2.19
N TRP A 19 21.73 18.13 -2.05
CA TRP A 19 20.94 16.91 -2.18
C TRP A 19 19.80 17.10 -3.17
N TRP A 20 19.38 16.02 -3.82
CA TRP A 20 18.24 16.03 -4.73
C TRP A 20 17.36 14.78 -4.55
N TYR A 21 16.16 15.02 -4.03
CA TYR A 21 15.12 14.00 -3.89
C TYR A 21 13.97 14.30 -4.86
N PRO A 22 13.64 13.38 -5.79
CA PRO A 22 12.53 13.58 -6.74
C PRO A 22 11.16 13.61 -6.06
N TYR A 23 11.06 13.00 -4.87
CA TYR A 23 9.83 12.92 -4.10
C TYR A 23 10.03 13.61 -2.74
N PRO A 24 9.39 14.78 -2.51
CA PRO A 24 9.53 15.54 -1.28
C PRO A 24 9.20 14.74 -0.01
N PHE A 25 8.21 13.85 -0.06
CA PHE A 25 7.82 12.99 1.07
C PHE A 25 8.88 11.94 1.46
N LEU A 26 9.93 11.76 0.64
CA LEU A 26 11.08 10.91 0.94
C LEU A 26 12.33 11.71 1.33
N ASN A 27 12.26 13.04 1.36
CA ASN A 27 13.41 13.90 1.62
C ASN A 27 13.58 14.12 3.13
N PRO A 28 14.64 13.56 3.76
CA PRO A 28 14.88 13.70 5.19
C PRO A 28 15.27 15.13 5.60
N ASN A 29 15.66 15.99 4.66
CA ASN A 29 16.05 17.37 4.97
C ASN A 29 14.86 18.30 5.20
N ILE A 30 13.67 17.91 4.77
CA ILE A 30 12.43 18.72 4.90
C ILE A 30 11.35 18.03 5.74
N VAL A 31 11.41 16.69 5.86
CA VAL A 31 10.48 15.94 6.68
C VAL A 31 10.89 16.07 8.16
N PRO A 32 9.99 16.50 9.06
CA PRO A 32 10.28 16.55 10.49
C PRO A 32 10.75 15.17 11.01
N GLY A 33 11.85 15.15 11.77
CA GLY A 33 12.45 13.90 12.25
C GLY A 33 13.30 13.16 11.19
N GLY A 34 13.54 13.75 10.02
CA GLY A 34 14.43 13.23 8.99
C GLY A 34 14.08 11.83 8.52
N TYR A 35 15.06 10.93 8.52
CA TYR A 35 14.86 9.53 8.09
C TYR A 35 13.81 8.79 8.92
N LEU A 36 13.61 9.17 10.18
CA LEU A 36 12.56 8.58 11.02
C LEU A 36 11.16 8.99 10.52
N GLY A 37 10.98 10.26 10.16
CA GLY A 37 9.74 10.75 9.57
C GLY A 37 9.46 10.13 8.20
N VAL A 38 10.48 10.00 7.34
CA VAL A 38 10.39 9.31 6.05
C VAL A 38 9.98 7.86 6.22
N SER A 39 10.58 7.16 7.21
CA SER A 39 10.22 5.78 7.54
C SER A 39 8.76 5.66 7.99
N GLY A 40 8.28 6.62 8.79
CA GLY A 40 6.87 6.72 9.17
C GLY A 40 5.93 6.83 7.97
N TYR A 41 6.24 7.67 6.98
CA TYR A 41 5.47 7.79 5.74
C TYR A 41 5.43 6.47 4.95
N ILE A 42 6.60 5.82 4.79
CA ILE A 42 6.69 4.54 4.06
C ILE A 42 5.82 3.49 4.73
N ILE A 43 5.93 3.36 6.05
CA ILE A 43 5.15 2.38 6.84
C ILE A 43 3.66 2.71 6.75
N GLY A 44 3.27 3.98 6.91
CA GLY A 44 1.87 4.39 6.84
C GLY A 44 1.21 4.06 5.50
N ILE A 45 1.90 4.34 4.39
CA ILE A 45 1.42 4.00 3.04
C ILE A 45 1.31 2.47 2.87
N ALA A 46 2.31 1.72 3.33
CA ALA A 46 2.30 0.26 3.26
C ALA A 46 1.11 -0.33 4.03
N VAL A 47 0.86 0.15 5.25
CA VAL A 47 -0.28 -0.27 6.07
C VAL A 47 -1.62 0.05 5.39
N ALA A 48 -1.76 1.24 4.78
CA ALA A 48 -2.97 1.60 4.06
C ALA A 48 -3.25 0.66 2.89
N ILE A 49 -2.23 0.35 2.08
CA ILE A 49 -2.35 -0.58 0.94
C ILE A 49 -2.73 -1.98 1.42
N ILE A 50 -2.04 -2.49 2.44
CA ILE A 50 -2.32 -3.81 3.01
C ILE A 50 -3.74 -3.87 3.58
N GLY A 51 -4.18 -2.82 4.28
CA GLY A 51 -5.52 -2.73 4.85
C GLY A 51 -6.61 -2.80 3.78
N VAL A 52 -6.45 -2.05 2.68
CA VAL A 52 -7.38 -2.10 1.55
C VAL A 52 -7.38 -3.48 0.89
N ALA A 53 -6.21 -4.06 0.64
CA ALA A 53 -6.10 -5.40 0.06
C ALA A 53 -6.77 -6.47 0.94
N ALA A 54 -6.54 -6.42 2.25
CA ALA A 54 -7.15 -7.32 3.22
C ALA A 54 -8.69 -7.17 3.26
N LEU A 55 -9.19 -5.93 3.20
CA LEU A 55 -10.63 -5.66 3.14
C LEU A 55 -11.26 -6.28 1.89
N VAL A 56 -10.64 -6.08 0.72
CA VAL A 56 -11.12 -6.65 -0.55
C VAL A 56 -11.17 -8.19 -0.47
N VAL A 57 -10.10 -8.82 0.02
CA VAL A 57 -10.03 -10.28 0.19
C VAL A 57 -11.12 -10.77 1.16
N TRP A 58 -11.33 -10.07 2.26
CA TRP A 58 -12.34 -10.43 3.26
C TRP A 58 -13.76 -10.35 2.71
N VAL A 59 -14.10 -9.27 2.00
CA VAL A 59 -15.41 -9.15 1.33
C VAL A 59 -15.61 -10.27 0.31
N GLY A 60 -14.58 -10.56 -0.50
CA GLY A 60 -14.61 -11.64 -1.48
C GLY A 60 -14.88 -13.01 -0.83
N ARG A 61 -14.16 -13.32 0.25
CA ARG A 61 -14.33 -14.58 1.00
C ARG A 61 -15.73 -14.71 1.60
N ARG A 62 -16.28 -13.65 2.17
CA ARG A 62 -17.64 -13.65 2.74
C ARG A 62 -18.71 -13.92 1.68
N ARG A 63 -18.59 -13.30 0.50
CA ARG A 63 -19.53 -13.50 -0.61
C ARG A 63 -19.50 -14.93 -1.15
N ALA A 64 -18.30 -15.53 -1.25
CA ALA A 64 -18.16 -16.92 -1.69
C ALA A 64 -18.79 -17.92 -0.71
N ALA A 65 -18.63 -17.69 0.60
CA ALA A 65 -19.24 -18.54 1.63
C ALA A 65 -20.78 -18.53 1.56
N SER A 66 -21.41 -17.37 1.31
CA SER A 66 -22.87 -17.25 1.17
C SER A 66 -23.41 -17.85 -0.14
N ALA A 67 -22.60 -17.92 -1.20
CA ALA A 67 -23.00 -18.55 -2.45
C ALA A 67 -23.05 -20.08 -2.35
N SER A 68 -22.17 -20.67 -1.52
CA SER A 68 -22.08 -22.11 -1.34
C SER A 68 -23.29 -22.72 -0.59
N SER A 69 -24.08 -21.89 0.10
CA SER A 69 -25.28 -22.31 0.83
C SER A 69 -26.50 -22.49 -0.07
N ARG A 70 -26.44 -22.01 -1.32
CA ARG A 70 -27.56 -22.08 -2.27
C ARG A 70 -27.35 -23.26 -3.22
N SER A 71 -27.42 -24.48 -2.69
CA SER A 71 -27.42 -25.68 -3.54
C SER A 71 -28.81 -25.82 -4.20
N PRO A 72 -28.94 -25.77 -5.53
CA PRO A 72 -30.23 -25.95 -6.22
C PRO A 72 -30.74 -27.40 -6.24
N PHE A 73 -30.10 -28.33 -5.51
CA PHE A 73 -30.36 -29.77 -5.63
C PHE A 73 -31.58 -30.24 -4.80
N GLU A 74 -32.02 -29.47 -3.82
CA GLU A 74 -33.13 -29.84 -2.92
C GLU A 74 -34.54 -29.73 -3.55
N SER A 75 -34.63 -29.39 -4.83
CA SER A 75 -35.92 -29.28 -5.54
C SER A 75 -36.22 -30.44 -6.49
N ARG A 76 -35.32 -31.44 -6.62
CA ARG A 76 -35.48 -32.55 -7.59
C ARG A 76 -35.82 -33.91 -6.96
N THR A 77 -35.79 -34.04 -5.64
CA THR A 77 -35.99 -35.32 -4.93
C THR A 77 -37.37 -35.49 -4.28
N VAL A 78 -38.24 -34.48 -4.32
CA VAL A 78 -39.60 -34.54 -3.71
C VAL A 78 -40.71 -34.88 -4.74
N GLN A 79 -40.38 -34.98 -6.03
CA GLN A 79 -41.36 -35.09 -7.13
C GLN A 79 -41.37 -36.45 -7.84
N LYS A 80 -41.12 -37.57 -7.14
CA LYS A 80 -41.33 -38.92 -7.68
C LYS A 80 -41.87 -39.88 -6.63
#